data_AF-A0A937K4B9-F1
#
_entry.id   AF-A0A937K4B9-F1
#
_cell.length_a   1.000
_cell.length_b   1.000
_cell.length_c   1.000
_cell.angle_alpha   90.00
_cell.angle_beta   90.00
_cell.angle_gamma   90.00
#
_symmetry.space_group_name_H-M   'P 1'
#
loop_
_entity.id
_entity.type
_entity.pdbx_description
1 polymer ?
#
loop_
_entity_poly.entity_id
_entity_poly.type
_entity_poly.pdbx_seq_one_letter_code
_entity_poly.pdbx_strand_id
1 'polypeptide(L)'
;MGNFKLIFDDITKQPFDAIINSANSSLLGGGGIDGTIHRSAGYDLLKECKSLEGCRTGSAKITKSYNLASSNIFWIIHMVSPIWRGGEHNEYDILRSAYQKALELCTSYKDVYLNQTIEAFNKQQSRLQEVRSSHLFSELKKSTEEYINKHPIKTIGLPFMVSGVYCLPPKDAACIALEEIKNFLSKHPSIEECTVVCQDQKSYDIFKPNCKDFFSEFKAV
;
A
#
# COMPACT_ATOMS: atom_id res chain seq x y z
N MET A 1 -18.59 -12.16 -0.16
CA MET A 1 -17.18 -12.09 -0.61
C MET A 1 -16.99 -10.71 -1.18
N GLY A 2 -15.92 -9.99 -0.82
CA GLY A 2 -15.69 -8.63 -1.37
C GLY A 2 -15.48 -8.66 -2.88
N ASN A 3 -15.71 -7.54 -3.56
CA ASN A 3 -15.65 -7.46 -5.01
C ASN A 3 -14.20 -7.33 -5.50
N PHE A 4 -13.88 -8.01 -6.61
CA PHE A 4 -12.63 -7.83 -7.32
C PHE A 4 -12.86 -7.07 -8.64
N LYS A 5 -12.00 -6.10 -8.94
CA LYS A 5 -11.99 -5.37 -10.21
C LYS A 5 -10.59 -5.29 -10.80
N LEU A 6 -10.54 -5.16 -12.12
CA LEU A 6 -9.35 -4.85 -12.89
C LEU A 6 -9.63 -3.63 -13.76
N ILE A 7 -8.80 -2.60 -13.67
CA ILE A 7 -8.94 -1.40 -14.51
C ILE A 7 -7.61 -1.00 -15.17
N PHE A 8 -7.70 -0.33 -16.31
CA PHE A 8 -6.58 0.35 -16.96
C PHE A 8 -6.69 1.87 -16.77
N ASP A 9 -5.99 2.43 -15.77
CA ASP A 9 -6.08 3.85 -15.41
C ASP A 9 -4.89 4.31 -14.52
N ASP A 10 -4.89 5.59 -14.14
CA ASP A 10 -4.02 6.21 -13.16
C ASP A 10 -4.60 6.06 -11.75
N ILE A 11 -3.98 5.22 -10.92
CA ILE A 11 -4.42 4.95 -9.55
C ILE A 11 -4.55 6.21 -8.67
N THR A 12 -3.81 7.28 -8.98
CA THR A 12 -3.86 8.53 -8.19
C THR A 12 -5.10 9.38 -8.46
N LYS A 13 -5.88 9.03 -9.50
CA LYS A 13 -7.10 9.72 -9.92
C LYS A 13 -8.37 8.94 -9.61
N GLN A 14 -8.23 7.73 -9.06
CA GLN A 14 -9.35 6.84 -8.77
C GLN A 14 -9.77 6.94 -7.30
N PRO A 15 -11.08 6.88 -7.01
CA PRO A 15 -11.58 6.93 -5.64
C PRO A 15 -11.38 5.58 -4.95
N PHE A 16 -10.44 5.53 -4.01
CA PHE A 16 -10.22 4.39 -3.12
C PHE A 16 -9.92 4.92 -1.72
N ASP A 17 -10.45 4.32 -0.66
CA ASP A 17 -10.09 4.75 0.71
C ASP A 17 -8.59 4.62 0.96
N ALA A 18 -7.99 3.57 0.41
CA ALA A 18 -6.57 3.30 0.50
C ALA A 18 -5.98 2.84 -0.84
N ILE A 19 -4.75 3.25 -1.12
CA ILE A 19 -3.96 2.70 -2.23
C ILE A 19 -2.72 1.98 -1.71
N ILE A 20 -2.33 0.90 -2.39
CA ILE A 20 -1.03 0.26 -2.19
C ILE A 20 0.00 0.95 -3.09
N ASN A 21 1.13 1.35 -2.52
CA ASN A 21 2.29 1.84 -3.26
C ASN A 21 3.32 0.70 -3.40
N SER A 22 3.87 0.53 -4.61
CA SER A 22 5.05 -0.31 -4.85
C SER A 22 6.31 0.48 -4.51
N ALA A 23 6.64 0.55 -3.22
CA ALA A 23 7.75 1.33 -2.69
C ALA A 23 9.09 0.56 -2.71
N ASN A 24 10.17 1.31 -2.59
CA ASN A 24 11.49 0.76 -2.24
C ASN A 24 11.74 0.82 -0.73
N SER A 25 12.79 0.14 -0.24
CA SER A 25 13.06 -0.01 1.19
C SER A 25 13.35 1.30 1.93
N SER A 26 13.69 2.39 1.23
CA SER A 26 13.87 3.70 1.87
C SER A 26 12.55 4.39 2.23
N LEU A 27 11.46 4.06 1.51
CA LEU A 27 10.19 4.80 1.52
C LEU A 27 10.27 6.26 1.07
N LEU A 28 11.41 6.72 0.53
CA LEU A 28 11.63 8.13 0.19
C LEU A 28 11.24 8.49 -1.24
N GLY A 29 10.32 7.71 -1.82
CA GLY A 29 9.93 7.79 -3.23
C GLY A 29 10.99 7.22 -4.17
N GLY A 30 10.78 7.44 -5.46
CA GLY A 30 11.62 6.92 -6.52
C GLY A 30 11.06 7.23 -7.91
N GLY A 31 11.32 6.33 -8.87
CA GLY A 31 10.71 6.35 -10.19
C GLY A 31 9.37 5.61 -10.25
N GLY A 32 8.81 5.47 -11.46
CA GLY A 32 7.60 4.70 -11.70
C GLY A 32 6.41 5.16 -10.85
N ILE A 33 5.62 4.20 -10.37
CA ILE A 33 4.42 4.48 -9.58
C ILE A 33 4.72 5.12 -8.22
N ASP A 34 5.83 4.74 -7.58
CA ASP A 34 6.27 5.32 -6.31
C ASP A 34 6.48 6.84 -6.45
N GLY A 35 7.22 7.24 -7.49
CA GLY A 35 7.40 8.65 -7.84
C GLY A 35 6.10 9.37 -8.16
N THR A 36 5.18 8.72 -8.89
CA THR A 36 3.87 9.30 -9.22
C THR A 36 3.04 9.54 -7.96
N ILE A 37 2.94 8.55 -7.06
CA ILE A 37 2.23 8.70 -5.79
C ILE A 37 2.85 9.83 -4.94
N HIS A 38 4.18 9.88 -4.82
CA HIS A 38 4.84 10.95 -4.08
C HIS A 38 4.59 12.35 -4.65
N ARG A 39 4.62 12.50 -5.98
CA ARG A 39 4.30 13.79 -6.62
C ARG A 39 2.85 14.19 -6.38
N SER A 40 1.91 13.25 -6.50
CA SER A 40 0.48 13.53 -6.33
C SER A 40 0.09 13.76 -4.86
N ALA A 41 0.70 13.06 -3.91
CA ALA A 41 0.46 13.25 -2.47
C ALA A 41 1.11 14.52 -1.92
N GLY A 42 2.19 15.01 -2.56
CA GLY A 42 2.90 16.21 -2.15
C GLY A 42 3.98 15.97 -1.10
N TYR A 43 4.67 17.05 -0.71
CA TYR A 43 5.88 16.98 0.11
C TYR A 43 5.66 16.43 1.52
N ASP A 44 4.45 16.56 2.08
CA ASP A 44 4.16 16.07 3.43
C ASP A 44 4.18 14.54 3.52
N LEU A 45 3.88 13.83 2.43
CA LEU A 45 4.09 12.37 2.37
C LEU A 45 5.56 12.02 2.60
N LEU A 46 6.48 12.72 1.94
CA LEU A 46 7.90 12.48 2.12
C LEU A 46 8.36 12.75 3.56
N LYS A 47 7.79 13.76 4.23
CA LYS A 47 8.10 14.03 5.65
C LYS A 47 7.66 12.89 6.55
N GLU A 48 6.45 12.37 6.36
CA GLU A 48 5.96 11.23 7.14
C GLU A 48 6.77 9.97 6.84
N CYS A 49 7.05 9.65 5.57
CA CYS A 49 7.90 8.52 5.21
C CYS A 49 9.30 8.58 5.85
N LYS A 50 9.92 9.77 5.95
CA LYS A 50 11.21 9.95 6.66
C LYS A 50 11.12 9.54 8.13
N SER A 51 9.99 9.79 8.79
CA SER A 51 9.78 9.41 10.19
C SER A 51 9.68 7.89 10.39
N LEU A 52 9.37 7.14 9.33
CA LEU A 52 9.21 5.69 9.38
C LEU A 52 10.55 4.93 9.30
N GLU A 53 11.65 5.57 8.90
CA GLU A 53 12.99 4.95 8.81
C GLU A 53 13.04 3.72 7.88
N GLY A 54 12.33 3.80 6.75
CA GLY A 54 12.31 2.75 5.74
C GLY A 54 11.40 1.58 6.07
N CYS A 55 11.42 0.55 5.22
CA CYS A 55 10.64 -0.67 5.35
C CYS A 55 11.42 -1.88 4.81
N ARG A 56 11.33 -3.00 5.51
CA ARG A 56 12.00 -4.24 5.11
C ARG A 56 11.31 -4.84 3.89
N THR A 57 12.08 -5.39 2.96
CA THR A 57 11.57 -6.22 1.85
C THR A 57 10.67 -7.35 2.36
N GLY A 58 9.54 -7.56 1.68
CA GLY A 58 8.50 -8.50 2.12
C GLY A 58 7.67 -7.94 3.27
N SER A 59 7.47 -6.63 3.33
CA SER A 59 6.70 -5.96 4.38
C SER A 59 6.02 -4.69 3.84
N ALA A 60 5.16 -4.09 4.66
CA ALA A 60 4.50 -2.83 4.37
C ALA A 60 4.47 -1.87 5.56
N LYS A 61 4.27 -0.58 5.28
CA LYS A 61 3.99 0.49 6.25
C LYS A 61 2.90 1.41 5.73
N ILE A 62 2.27 2.19 6.60
CA ILE A 62 1.16 3.08 6.24
C ILE A 62 1.43 4.55 6.52
N THR A 63 0.89 5.42 5.67
CA THR A 63 0.93 6.87 5.80
C THR A 63 -0.43 7.46 5.44
N LYS A 64 -0.63 8.74 5.75
CA LYS A 64 -1.71 9.53 5.15
C LYS A 64 -1.41 9.78 3.68
N SER A 65 -2.45 10.05 2.92
CA SER A 65 -2.36 10.31 1.48
C SER A 65 -2.16 11.79 1.11
N TYR A 66 -2.33 12.69 2.07
CA TYR A 66 -2.17 14.15 1.91
C TYR A 66 -3.00 14.72 0.76
N ASN A 67 -2.37 15.28 -0.28
CA ASN A 67 -3.08 15.94 -1.38
C ASN A 67 -4.02 14.99 -2.15
N LEU A 68 -3.76 13.68 -2.09
CA LEU A 68 -4.61 12.66 -2.70
C LEU A 68 -5.98 12.50 -1.98
N ALA A 69 -6.17 13.09 -0.81
CA ALA A 69 -7.49 13.18 -0.17
C ALA A 69 -8.53 13.88 -1.03
N SER A 70 -8.10 14.76 -1.95
CA SER A 70 -8.98 15.38 -2.95
C SER A 70 -9.51 14.39 -4.00
N SER A 71 -8.83 13.26 -4.19
CA SER A 71 -9.26 12.13 -5.03
C SER A 71 -9.96 11.02 -4.23
N ASN A 72 -10.40 11.31 -2.99
CA ASN A 72 -10.96 10.34 -2.03
C ASN A 72 -9.99 9.24 -1.59
N ILE A 73 -8.69 9.44 -1.73
CA ILE A 73 -7.67 8.55 -1.19
C ILE A 73 -7.22 9.09 0.14
N PHE A 74 -7.32 8.31 1.22
CA PHE A 74 -6.96 8.76 2.58
C PHE A 74 -5.69 8.10 3.10
N TRP A 75 -5.40 6.89 2.62
CA TRP A 75 -4.28 6.08 3.08
C TRP A 75 -3.38 5.62 1.94
N ILE A 76 -2.08 5.53 2.23
CA ILE A 76 -1.11 4.88 1.35
C ILE A 76 -0.44 3.76 2.13
N ILE A 77 -0.55 2.53 1.63
CA ILE A 77 0.15 1.36 2.15
C ILE A 77 1.40 1.13 1.28
N HIS A 78 2.57 1.46 1.81
CA HIS A 78 3.85 1.29 1.14
C HIS A 78 4.34 -0.15 1.26
N MET A 79 4.13 -0.95 0.21
CA MET A 79 4.58 -2.33 0.10
C MET A 79 5.98 -2.38 -0.53
N VAL A 80 6.91 -3.13 0.09
CA VAL A 80 8.28 -3.31 -0.43
C VAL A 80 8.46 -4.73 -0.96
N SER A 81 8.54 -4.85 -2.29
CA SER A 81 8.69 -6.11 -3.02
C SER A 81 10.15 -6.52 -3.20
N PRO A 82 10.45 -7.81 -3.40
CA PRO A 82 11.82 -8.28 -3.65
C PRO A 82 12.29 -7.89 -5.05
N ILE A 83 13.59 -7.66 -5.18
CA ILE A 83 14.25 -7.56 -6.49
C ILE A 83 14.49 -8.99 -6.98
N TRP A 84 13.99 -9.31 -8.18
CA TRP A 84 14.23 -10.59 -8.82
C TRP A 84 15.73 -10.79 -9.12
N ARG A 85 16.29 -11.90 -8.66
CA ARG A 85 17.69 -12.29 -8.86
C ARG A 85 17.78 -13.72 -9.37
N GLY A 86 16.87 -14.09 -10.28
CA GLY A 86 16.86 -15.40 -10.92
C GLY A 86 16.02 -16.46 -10.22
N GLY A 87 15.36 -16.15 -9.09
CA GLY A 87 14.41 -17.05 -8.44
C GLY A 87 15.03 -17.99 -7.40
N GLU A 88 16.32 -17.84 -7.11
CA GLU A 88 17.07 -18.68 -6.16
C GLU A 88 17.15 -18.08 -4.74
N HIS A 89 16.51 -16.93 -4.49
CA HIS A 89 16.62 -16.15 -3.25
C HIS A 89 15.29 -16.00 -2.51
N ASN A 90 14.38 -16.98 -2.66
CA ASN A 90 13.03 -16.98 -2.09
C ASN A 90 12.18 -15.78 -2.52
N GLU A 91 12.42 -15.21 -3.71
CA GLU A 91 11.73 -13.99 -4.14
C GLU A 91 10.21 -14.17 -4.23
N TYR A 92 9.74 -15.36 -4.58
CA TYR A 92 8.30 -15.64 -4.58
C TYR A 92 7.69 -15.59 -3.17
N ASP A 93 8.35 -16.17 -2.17
CA ASP A 93 7.87 -16.15 -0.79
C ASP A 93 7.91 -14.73 -0.20
N ILE A 94 8.95 -13.96 -0.55
CA ILE A 94 9.07 -12.57 -0.13
C ILE A 94 7.97 -11.72 -0.80
N LEU A 95 7.65 -11.99 -2.07
CA LEU A 95 6.55 -11.31 -2.77
C LEU A 95 5.20 -11.64 -2.14
N ARG A 96 4.94 -12.91 -1.83
CA ARG A 96 3.74 -13.33 -1.09
C ARG A 96 3.64 -12.61 0.25
N SER A 97 4.73 -12.58 1.01
CA SER A 97 4.78 -11.87 2.30
C SER A 97 4.52 -10.37 2.15
N ALA A 98 5.01 -9.74 1.08
CA ALA A 98 4.75 -8.32 0.80
C ALA A 98 3.24 -8.07 0.59
N TYR A 99 2.59 -8.87 -0.27
CA TYR A 99 1.15 -8.77 -0.51
C TYR A 99 0.33 -9.04 0.75
N GLN A 100 0.61 -10.14 1.45
CA GLN A 100 -0.08 -10.52 2.68
C GLN A 100 -0.05 -9.39 3.70
N LYS A 101 1.14 -8.86 4.00
CA LYS A 101 1.28 -7.77 4.97
C LYS A 101 0.63 -6.47 4.50
N ALA A 102 0.72 -6.13 3.23
CA ALA A 102 0.08 -4.92 2.70
C ALA A 102 -1.46 -5.01 2.80
N LEU A 103 -2.04 -6.16 2.45
CA LEU A 103 -3.47 -6.41 2.51
C LEU A 103 -3.97 -6.51 3.96
N GLU A 104 -3.29 -7.28 4.83
CA GLU A 104 -3.60 -7.37 6.26
C GLU A 104 -3.57 -5.99 6.94
N LEU A 105 -2.60 -5.15 6.55
CA LEU A 105 -2.49 -3.79 7.05
C LEU A 105 -3.70 -2.94 6.70
N CYS A 106 -4.40 -3.18 5.59
CA CYS A 106 -5.64 -2.47 5.25
C CYS A 106 -6.78 -2.74 6.25
N THR A 107 -6.72 -3.84 7.01
CA THR A 107 -7.73 -4.18 8.03
C THR A 107 -7.26 -3.84 9.44
N SER A 108 -5.96 -3.89 9.71
CA SER A 108 -5.34 -3.55 10.99
C SER A 108 -4.83 -2.10 11.05
N TYR A 109 -5.14 -1.28 10.04
CA TYR A 109 -4.58 0.05 9.83
C TYR A 109 -4.70 0.98 11.04
N LYS A 110 -5.78 0.86 11.83
CA LYS A 110 -6.04 1.69 13.01
C LYS A 110 -4.90 1.58 14.03
N ASP A 111 -4.61 0.34 14.44
CA ASP A 111 -3.61 0.06 15.46
C ASP A 111 -2.20 0.29 14.89
N VAL A 112 -1.96 -0.13 13.64
CA VAL A 112 -0.65 0.01 13.00
C VAL A 112 -0.29 1.49 12.81
N TYR A 113 -1.21 2.31 12.29
CA TYR A 113 -0.93 3.73 12.07
C TYR A 113 -0.69 4.46 13.39
N LEU A 114 -1.53 4.23 14.40
CA LEU A 114 -1.36 4.83 15.73
C LEU A 114 0.00 4.47 16.35
N ASN A 115 0.37 3.19 16.30
CA ASN A 115 1.65 2.74 16.83
C ASN A 115 2.85 3.35 16.08
N GLN A 116 2.81 3.39 14.74
CA GLN A 116 3.85 4.05 13.95
C GLN A 116 3.99 5.54 14.32
N THR A 117 2.87 6.25 14.48
CA THR A 117 2.89 7.67 14.87
C THR A 117 3.50 7.87 16.26
N ILE A 118 3.14 7.03 17.23
CA ILE A 118 3.69 7.07 18.59
C ILE A 118 5.19 6.75 18.58
N GLU A 119 5.62 5.74 17.82
CA GLU A 119 7.04 5.39 17.69
C GLU A 119 7.84 6.54 17.08
N ALA A 120 7.34 7.15 16.00
CA ALA A 120 7.97 8.30 15.36
C ALA A 120 8.12 9.49 16.32
N PHE A 121 7.07 9.81 17.08
CA PHE A 121 7.09 10.86 18.09
C PHE A 121 8.12 10.60 19.18
N ASN A 122 8.15 9.39 19.73
CA ASN A 122 9.08 9.01 20.79
C ASN A 122 10.55 9.10 20.31
N LYS A 123 10.83 8.67 19.08
CA LYS A 123 12.15 8.78 18.46
C LYS A 123 12.58 10.23 18.23
N GLN A 124 11.64 11.10 17.86
CA GLN A 124 11.94 12.52 17.66
C GLN A 124 12.31 13.19 19.00
N GLN A 125 11.56 12.91 20.07
CA GLN A 125 11.88 13.47 21.39
C GLN A 125 13.21 12.98 21.95
N SER A 126 13.53 11.70 21.79
CA SER A 126 14.81 11.16 22.27
C SER A 126 16.00 11.81 21.56
N ARG A 127 15.86 12.17 20.28
CA ARG A 127 16.88 12.90 19.52
C ARG A 127 17.07 14.34 19.96
N LEU A 128 16.02 15.01 20.42
CA LEU A 128 16.04 16.42 20.81
C LEU A 128 16.43 16.65 22.28
N GLN A 129 16.62 15.59 23.07
CA GLN A 129 16.82 15.67 24.53
C GLN A 129 15.74 16.49 25.26
N GLU A 130 14.55 16.61 24.66
CA GLU A 130 13.44 17.37 25.22
C GLU A 130 12.70 16.55 26.29
N VAL A 131 12.25 17.24 27.35
CA VAL A 131 11.35 16.66 28.34
C VAL A 131 10.05 16.26 27.65
N ARG A 132 9.60 15.03 27.88
CA ARG A 132 8.37 14.51 27.30
C ARG A 132 7.17 15.36 27.72
N SER A 133 6.75 16.27 26.84
CA SER A 133 5.53 17.06 27.02
C SER A 133 4.32 16.13 26.95
N SER A 134 3.75 15.81 28.10
CA SER A 134 2.56 14.97 28.24
C SER A 134 1.37 15.53 27.43
N HIS A 135 1.28 16.87 27.37
CA HIS A 135 0.25 17.56 26.61
C HIS A 135 0.37 17.30 25.10
N LEU A 136 1.54 17.56 24.50
CA LEU A 136 1.76 17.33 23.06
C LEU A 136 1.49 15.87 22.66
N PHE A 137 1.89 14.92 23.50
CA PHE A 137 1.62 13.50 23.26
C PHE A 137 0.11 13.20 23.26
N SER A 138 -0.64 13.73 24.21
CA SER A 138 -2.10 13.54 24.28
C SER A 138 -2.82 14.16 23.09
N GLU A 139 -2.41 15.34 22.63
CA GLU A 139 -2.96 16.00 21.44
C GLU A 139 -2.67 15.23 20.16
N LEU A 140 -1.43 14.73 20.01
CA LEU A 140 -1.04 13.88 18.89
C LEU A 140 -1.89 12.62 18.85
N LYS A 141 -2.03 11.93 19.98
CA LYS A 141 -2.82 10.69 20.07
C LYS A 141 -4.27 10.95 19.68
N LYS A 142 -4.89 11.98 20.29
CA LYS A 142 -6.28 12.35 20.02
C LYS A 142 -6.52 12.68 18.55
N SER A 143 -5.70 13.56 17.96
CA SER A 143 -5.84 13.95 16.55
C SER A 143 -5.58 12.78 15.58
N THR A 144 -4.71 11.84 15.95
CA THR A 144 -4.46 10.62 15.19
C THR A 144 -5.67 9.68 15.21
N GLU A 145 -6.25 9.44 16.39
CA GLU A 145 -7.47 8.63 16.55
C GLU A 145 -8.67 9.25 15.82
N GLU A 146 -8.84 10.57 15.88
CA GLU A 146 -9.88 11.28 15.13
C GLU A 146 -9.74 11.07 13.62
N TYR A 147 -8.52 11.16 13.08
CA TYR A 147 -8.27 10.90 11.66
C TYR A 147 -8.56 9.43 11.28
N ILE A 148 -8.08 8.48 12.09
CA ILE A 148 -8.31 7.04 11.88
C ILE A 148 -9.80 6.71 11.79
N ASN A 149 -10.60 7.28 12.70
CA ASN A 149 -12.04 7.02 12.77
C ASN A 149 -12.82 7.69 11.65
N LYS A 150 -12.35 8.85 11.17
CA LYS A 150 -12.97 9.58 10.05
C LYS A 150 -12.77 8.89 8.71
N HIS A 151 -11.71 8.10 8.56
CA HIS A 151 -11.30 7.52 7.28
C HIS A 151 -11.21 5.99 7.33
N PRO A 152 -12.35 5.26 7.38
CA PRO A 152 -12.35 3.81 7.30
C PRO A 152 -11.89 3.30 5.94
N ILE A 153 -11.17 2.18 5.91
CA ILE A 153 -10.77 1.50 4.68
C ILE A 153 -11.81 0.44 4.32
N LYS A 154 -12.46 0.60 3.17
CA LYS A 154 -13.40 -0.37 2.59
C LYS A 154 -13.06 -0.70 1.14
N THR A 155 -12.44 0.24 0.45
CA THR A 155 -12.03 0.12 -0.95
C THR A 155 -10.52 0.27 -1.08
N ILE A 156 -9.90 -0.66 -1.79
CA ILE A 156 -8.43 -0.73 -1.96
C ILE A 156 -8.10 -0.67 -3.44
N GLY A 157 -7.22 0.24 -3.83
CA GLY A 157 -6.55 0.25 -5.13
C GLY A 157 -5.14 -0.30 -5.01
N LEU A 158 -4.71 -1.18 -5.91
CA LEU A 158 -3.31 -1.64 -5.93
C LEU A 158 -2.75 -1.68 -7.36
N PRO A 159 -1.54 -1.16 -7.57
CA PRO A 159 -0.94 -1.13 -8.89
C PRO A 159 -0.46 -2.52 -9.28
N PHE A 160 -0.63 -2.87 -10.55
CA PHE A 160 0.10 -3.98 -11.14
C PHE A 160 0.90 -3.48 -12.33
N MET A 161 2.22 -3.64 -12.26
CA MET A 161 3.12 -3.25 -13.33
C MET A 161 4.11 -4.37 -13.63
N VAL A 162 4.24 -4.68 -14.91
CA VAL A 162 5.15 -5.69 -15.43
C VAL A 162 6.54 -5.10 -15.68
N SER A 163 6.62 -3.81 -15.99
CA SER A 163 7.87 -3.08 -16.17
C SER A 163 8.28 -2.39 -14.89
N GLY A 164 9.33 -2.88 -14.23
CA GLY A 164 9.90 -2.25 -13.05
C GLY A 164 11.30 -2.78 -12.76
N VAL A 165 12.03 -2.07 -11.91
CA VAL A 165 13.42 -2.39 -11.49
C VAL A 165 13.51 -3.78 -10.81
N TYR A 166 12.36 -4.34 -10.42
CA TYR A 166 12.25 -5.58 -9.68
C TYR A 166 12.19 -6.83 -10.56
N CYS A 167 12.05 -6.72 -11.89
CA CYS A 167 12.24 -7.78 -12.90
C CYS A 167 11.59 -9.16 -12.65
N LEU A 168 10.52 -9.24 -11.85
CA LEU A 168 9.81 -10.48 -11.56
C LEU A 168 9.14 -11.06 -12.82
N PRO A 169 9.10 -12.39 -12.99
CA PRO A 169 8.33 -13.04 -14.04
C PRO A 169 6.86 -12.58 -14.03
N PRO A 170 6.36 -11.97 -15.11
CA PRO A 170 5.10 -11.22 -15.05
C PRO A 170 3.89 -12.09 -14.73
N LYS A 171 3.86 -13.31 -15.26
CA LYS A 171 2.78 -14.28 -15.03
C LYS A 171 2.76 -14.73 -13.57
N ASP A 172 3.92 -15.10 -13.03
CA ASP A 172 4.02 -15.59 -11.64
C ASP A 172 3.67 -14.48 -10.65
N ALA A 173 4.12 -13.25 -10.91
CA ALA A 173 3.73 -12.08 -10.11
C ALA A 173 2.21 -11.82 -10.16
N ALA A 174 1.57 -11.96 -11.33
CA ALA A 174 0.13 -11.81 -11.46
C ALA A 174 -0.63 -12.90 -10.68
N CYS A 175 -0.21 -14.16 -10.81
CA CYS A 175 -0.81 -15.28 -10.09
C CYS A 175 -0.69 -15.10 -8.56
N ILE A 176 0.48 -14.71 -8.06
CA ILE A 176 0.68 -14.45 -6.63
C ILE A 176 -0.25 -13.32 -6.17
N ALA A 177 -0.29 -12.19 -6.90
CA ALA A 177 -1.17 -11.07 -6.53
C ALA A 177 -2.65 -11.51 -6.46
N LEU A 178 -3.14 -12.20 -7.48
CA LEU A 178 -4.53 -12.68 -7.56
C LEU A 178 -4.86 -13.66 -6.44
N GLU A 179 -3.94 -14.58 -6.14
CA GLU A 179 -4.09 -15.56 -5.07
C GLU A 179 -4.22 -14.88 -3.71
N GLU A 180 -3.29 -13.97 -3.39
CA GLU A 180 -3.31 -13.26 -2.10
C GLU A 180 -4.55 -12.35 -1.98
N ILE A 181 -4.96 -11.66 -3.05
CA ILE A 181 -6.20 -10.84 -3.06
C ILE A 181 -7.43 -11.72 -2.82
N LYS A 182 -7.55 -12.85 -3.52
CA LYS A 182 -8.68 -13.77 -3.36
C LYS A 182 -8.76 -14.30 -1.92
N ASN A 183 -7.62 -14.76 -1.39
CA ASN A 183 -7.52 -15.28 -0.03
C ASN A 183 -7.89 -14.19 0.99
N PHE A 184 -7.40 -12.96 0.79
CA PHE A 184 -7.71 -11.82 1.64
C PHE A 184 -9.21 -11.46 1.62
N LEU A 185 -9.80 -11.28 0.45
CA LEU A 185 -11.23 -10.93 0.31
C LEU A 185 -12.17 -11.99 0.89
N SER A 186 -11.74 -13.25 0.92
CA SER A 186 -12.51 -14.33 1.56
C SER A 186 -12.51 -14.26 3.09
N LYS A 187 -11.43 -13.73 3.69
CA LYS A 187 -11.23 -13.65 5.14
C LYS A 187 -11.70 -12.33 5.75
N HIS A 188 -11.76 -11.26 4.97
CA HIS A 188 -12.01 -9.91 5.45
C HIS A 188 -13.25 -9.27 4.79
N PRO A 189 -14.48 -9.63 5.24
CA PRO A 189 -15.71 -9.12 4.65
C PRO A 189 -15.96 -7.62 4.90
N SER A 190 -15.17 -6.98 5.77
CA SER A 190 -15.16 -5.53 5.97
C SER A 190 -14.62 -4.76 4.77
N ILE A 191 -13.86 -5.41 3.89
CA ILE A 191 -13.38 -4.84 2.63
C ILE A 191 -14.42 -5.14 1.55
N GLU A 192 -15.00 -4.08 1.02
CA GLU A 192 -16.06 -4.12 0.02
C GLU A 192 -15.51 -4.36 -1.38
N GLU A 193 -14.32 -3.81 -1.66
CA GLU A 193 -13.72 -3.87 -3.00
C GLU A 193 -12.18 -3.83 -2.98
N CYS A 194 -11.58 -4.65 -3.84
CA CYS A 194 -10.16 -4.61 -4.16
C CYS A 194 -9.99 -4.49 -5.68
N THR A 195 -9.33 -3.43 -6.12
CA THR A 195 -9.15 -3.09 -7.53
C THR A 195 -7.68 -3.12 -7.92
N VAL A 196 -7.33 -3.96 -8.88
CA VAL A 196 -6.03 -3.89 -9.55
C VAL A 196 -6.07 -2.80 -10.61
N VAL A 197 -5.13 -1.87 -10.53
CA VAL A 197 -4.98 -0.75 -11.48
C VAL A 197 -3.71 -0.96 -12.30
N CYS A 198 -3.87 -1.31 -13.56
CA CYS A 198 -2.77 -1.35 -14.52
C CYS A 198 -2.56 0.05 -15.10
N GLN A 199 -1.32 0.52 -15.15
CA GLN A 199 -0.96 1.84 -15.70
C GLN A 199 -0.61 1.81 -17.18
N ASP A 200 -0.42 0.62 -17.73
CA ASP A 200 -0.08 0.41 -19.13
C ASP A 200 -0.81 -0.80 -19.69
N GLN A 201 -1.06 -0.76 -21.01
CA GLN A 201 -1.80 -1.80 -21.72
C GLN A 201 -1.12 -3.17 -21.61
N LYS A 202 0.22 -3.20 -21.64
CA LYS A 202 0.98 -4.46 -21.58
C LYS A 202 0.77 -5.17 -20.24
N SER A 203 0.78 -4.43 -19.14
CA SER A 203 0.47 -4.97 -17.81
C SER A 203 -0.98 -5.48 -17.74
N TYR A 204 -1.94 -4.73 -18.30
CA TYR A 204 -3.34 -5.13 -18.35
C TYR A 204 -3.56 -6.43 -19.14
N ASP A 205 -2.94 -6.54 -20.32
CA ASP A 205 -3.05 -7.70 -21.21
C ASP A 205 -2.40 -8.96 -20.61
N ILE A 206 -1.38 -8.80 -19.78
CA ILE A 206 -0.78 -9.90 -19.01
C ILE A 206 -1.67 -10.27 -17.83
N PHE A 207 -2.23 -9.31 -17.10
CA PHE A 207 -2.97 -9.58 -15.88
C PHE A 207 -4.36 -10.18 -16.16
N LYS A 208 -5.09 -9.63 -17.14
CA LYS A 208 -6.49 -9.97 -17.43
C LYS A 208 -6.75 -11.45 -17.72
N PRO A 209 -5.94 -12.18 -18.52
CA PRO A 209 -6.16 -13.59 -18.76
C PRO A 209 -6.06 -14.43 -17.48
N ASN A 210 -5.13 -14.08 -16.58
CA ASN A 210 -4.91 -14.82 -15.33
C ASN A 210 -6.07 -14.62 -14.34
N CYS A 211 -6.81 -13.51 -14.39
CA CYS A 211 -7.93 -13.26 -13.47
C CYS A 211 -9.01 -14.36 -13.48
N LYS A 212 -9.26 -14.97 -14.64
CA LYS A 212 -10.31 -15.99 -14.82
C LYS A 212 -10.06 -17.27 -14.02
N ASP A 213 -8.79 -17.57 -13.73
CA ASP A 213 -8.40 -18.75 -12.94
C ASP A 213 -8.72 -18.56 -11.44
N PHE A 214 -8.87 -17.30 -11.00
CA PHE A 214 -9.08 -16.95 -9.60
C PHE A 214 -10.49 -16.46 -9.30
N PHE A 215 -11.09 -15.69 -10.21
CA PHE A 215 -12.42 -15.07 -10.05
C PHE A 215 -13.33 -15.48 -11.22
N SER A 216 -14.43 -16.16 -10.89
CA SER A 216 -15.45 -16.59 -11.86
C SER A 216 -16.17 -15.41 -12.52
N GLU A 217 -16.35 -14.32 -11.78
CA GLU A 217 -16.91 -13.06 -12.25
C GLU A 217 -16.08 -11.90 -11.68
N PHE A 218 -15.68 -10.97 -12.54
CA PHE A 218 -15.02 -9.72 -12.14
C PHE A 218 -15.33 -8.61 -13.14
N LYS A 219 -15.32 -7.35 -12.67
CA LYS A 219 -15.46 -6.21 -13.57
C LYS A 219 -14.09 -5.83 -14.13
N ALA A 220 -13.97 -5.86 -15.45
CA ALA A 220 -12.81 -5.39 -16.18
C ALA A 220 -13.22 -4.14 -16.97
N VAL A 221 -12.67 -2.98 -16.64
CA VAL A 221 -13.02 -1.69 -17.26
C VAL A 221 -11.79 -1.03 -17.85
#